data_AF-A0AAW1S4R1-F1
#
_entry.id   AF-A0AAW1S4R1-F1
#
_cell.length_a   1.000
_cell.length_b   1.000
_cell.length_c   1.000
_cell.angle_alpha   90.00
_cell.angle_beta   90.00
_cell.angle_gamma   90.00
#
_symmetry.space_group_name_H-M   'P 1'
#
loop_
_entity.id
_entity.type
_entity.pdbx_description
1 polymer ?
#
loop_
_entity_poly.entity_id
_entity_poly.type
_entity_poly.pdbx_seq_one_letter_code
_entity_poly.pdbx_strand_id
1 'polypeptide(L)'
;MSGRASLATSAALTPTPTGAPQKALRHPCEDYKARTTGCNQLRQLSGVAAETLAVRCGGGALRHAWSGYEAHAMGFDELRPLSGVGADTLGGMGAIVVDSLDTLWMLGLKEEFGRTRDWVTSKLTFDRGNASFFKTSIRILGGLLSAYQHSGDRVFPEKAEELGDILATANSSPQGISYRTVNMRSRLPSVGKDEYGILAEFGSQQLELITLSDMTGRPEFAAKAEAVIQELHQRG
;
A
#
# COMPACT_ATOMS: atom_id res chain seq x y z
N MET A 1 -61.83 2.28 41.27
CA MET A 1 -61.92 2.34 39.79
C MET A 1 -60.53 2.62 39.25
N SER A 2 -60.04 1.70 38.40
CA SER A 2 -58.98 1.83 37.38
C SER A 2 -57.78 2.75 37.72
N GLY A 3 -56.56 2.27 37.93
CA GLY A 3 -55.83 1.26 37.15
C GLY A 3 -55.08 1.95 36.00
N ARG A 4 -53.74 2.00 36.08
CA ARG A 4 -52.81 1.94 34.94
C ARG A 4 -51.38 1.71 35.44
N ALA A 5 -50.98 0.45 35.43
CA ALA A 5 -49.60 0.00 35.42
C ALA A 5 -48.98 0.34 34.05
N SER A 6 -47.78 0.91 34.04
CA SER A 6 -46.97 1.05 32.83
C SER A 6 -46.15 -0.22 32.65
N LEU A 7 -46.50 -0.99 31.63
CA LEU A 7 -45.84 -2.23 31.22
C LEU A 7 -44.48 -1.91 30.61
N ALA A 8 -43.40 -2.32 31.29
CA ALA A 8 -42.09 -2.46 30.67
C ALA A 8 -42.19 -3.56 29.60
N THR A 9 -42.10 -3.15 28.33
CA THR A 9 -42.15 -4.07 27.20
C THR A 9 -40.78 -4.71 27.05
N SER A 10 -40.69 -6.00 27.41
CA SER A 10 -39.52 -6.84 27.14
C SER A 10 -39.40 -7.05 25.63
N ALA A 11 -38.43 -6.41 24.99
CA ALA A 11 -38.07 -6.69 23.61
C ALA A 11 -37.33 -8.03 23.57
N ALA A 12 -38.02 -9.06 23.06
CA ALA A 12 -37.44 -10.36 22.80
C ALA A 12 -36.29 -10.25 21.79
N LEU A 13 -35.09 -10.68 22.19
CA LEU A 13 -33.95 -10.88 21.30
C LEU A 13 -34.31 -11.93 20.25
N THR A 14 -34.41 -11.52 18.99
CA THR A 14 -34.53 -12.44 17.86
C THR A 14 -33.23 -13.25 17.73
N PRO A 15 -33.27 -14.59 17.65
CA PRO A 15 -32.08 -15.39 17.48
C PRO A 15 -31.47 -15.15 16.09
N THR A 16 -30.17 -14.88 16.08
CA THR A 16 -29.33 -14.81 14.87
C THR A 16 -29.44 -16.12 14.11
N PRO A 17 -29.59 -16.11 12.76
CA PRO A 17 -29.60 -17.34 11.99
C PRO A 17 -28.23 -18.02 12.11
N THR A 18 -28.20 -19.18 12.75
CA THR A 18 -27.04 -20.06 12.83
C THR A 18 -26.73 -20.60 11.44
N GLY A 19 -25.86 -19.90 10.72
CA GLY A 19 -25.20 -20.43 9.54
C GLY A 19 -24.44 -21.70 9.90
N ALA A 20 -24.49 -22.70 9.01
CA ALA A 20 -23.78 -23.96 9.14
C ALA A 20 -22.30 -23.74 9.55
N PRO A 21 -21.69 -24.65 10.34
CA PRO A 21 -20.31 -24.50 10.77
C PRO A 21 -19.42 -24.36 9.54
N GLN A 22 -18.83 -23.17 9.36
CA GLN A 22 -17.75 -23.00 8.40
C GLN A 22 -16.67 -23.98 8.80
N LYS A 23 -16.32 -24.88 7.88
CA LYS A 23 -15.27 -25.87 8.04
C LYS A 23 -14.04 -25.13 8.59
N ALA A 24 -13.67 -25.40 9.85
CA ALA A 24 -12.58 -24.70 10.49
C ALA A 24 -11.35 -24.81 9.58
N LEU A 25 -10.82 -23.66 9.14
CA LEU A 25 -9.54 -23.62 8.46
C LEU A 25 -8.54 -24.30 9.39
N ARG A 26 -7.93 -25.40 8.91
CA ARG A 26 -6.96 -26.16 9.71
C ARG A 26 -5.89 -25.22 10.23
N HIS A 27 -5.47 -25.43 11.48
CA HIS A 27 -4.47 -24.59 12.13
C HIS A 27 -3.19 -24.56 11.27
N PRO A 28 -2.69 -23.37 10.85
CA PRO A 28 -1.57 -23.27 9.91
C PRO A 28 -0.27 -23.98 10.34
N CYS A 29 -0.14 -24.28 11.62
CA CYS A 29 1.02 -24.98 12.18
C CYS A 29 1.10 -26.47 11.80
N GLU A 30 -0.03 -27.14 11.49
CA GLU A 30 0.03 -28.54 11.03
C GLU A 30 0.57 -28.64 9.60
N ASP A 31 0.22 -27.67 8.75
CA ASP A 31 0.70 -27.54 7.37
C ASP A 31 2.16 -27.06 7.30
N TYR A 32 2.60 -26.26 8.28
CA TYR A 32 3.99 -25.85 8.42
C TYR A 32 4.92 -27.05 8.70
N LYS A 33 4.50 -27.98 9.56
CA LYS A 33 5.29 -29.20 9.88
C LYS A 33 5.46 -30.12 8.66
N ALA A 34 4.42 -30.29 7.85
CA ALA A 34 4.50 -31.08 6.61
C ALA A 34 5.45 -30.45 5.57
N ARG A 35 5.56 -29.11 5.54
CA ARG A 35 6.48 -28.37 4.66
C ARG A 35 7.92 -28.35 5.15
N THR A 36 8.15 -28.39 6.48
CA THR A 36 9.51 -28.46 7.03
C THR A 36 10.26 -29.75 6.69
N THR A 37 9.56 -30.85 6.42
CA THR A 37 10.19 -32.12 5.98
C THR A 37 10.89 -31.97 4.63
N GLY A 38 10.34 -31.17 3.70
CA GLY A 38 11.00 -30.82 2.44
C GLY A 38 12.14 -29.81 2.59
N CYS A 39 12.13 -29.04 3.68
CA CYS A 39 13.15 -28.02 3.97
C CYS A 39 14.52 -28.64 4.34
N ASN A 40 14.54 -29.84 4.92
CA ASN A 40 15.80 -30.52 5.27
C ASN A 40 16.49 -31.22 4.08
N GLN A 41 15.75 -31.55 3.01
CA GLN A 41 16.32 -32.00 1.74
C GLN A 41 16.95 -30.86 0.92
N LEU A 42 16.78 -29.60 1.35
CA LEU A 42 17.26 -28.39 0.65
C LEU A 42 18.77 -28.23 0.60
N ARG A 43 19.52 -28.83 1.53
CA ARG A 43 20.98 -28.66 1.59
C ARG A 43 21.74 -29.26 0.40
N GLN A 44 21.05 -30.02 -0.47
CA GLN A 44 21.67 -30.71 -1.61
C GLN A 44 21.24 -30.19 -2.99
N LEU A 45 20.36 -29.19 -3.06
CA LEU A 45 19.95 -28.61 -4.34
C LEU A 45 20.93 -27.50 -4.76
N SER A 46 21.33 -27.51 -6.04
CA SER A 46 22.15 -26.47 -6.65
C SER A 46 21.55 -26.04 -8.00
N GLY A 47 21.92 -24.85 -8.47
CA GLY A 47 21.43 -24.28 -9.73
C GLY A 47 19.91 -24.04 -9.74
N VAL A 48 19.30 -24.19 -10.93
CA VAL A 48 17.90 -23.83 -11.22
C VAL A 48 16.88 -24.48 -10.27
N ALA A 49 17.16 -25.68 -9.74
CA ALA A 49 16.27 -26.35 -8.80
C ALA A 49 16.20 -25.65 -7.43
N ALA A 50 17.33 -25.12 -6.95
CA ALA A 50 17.37 -24.34 -5.72
C ALA A 50 16.65 -22.99 -5.90
N GLU A 51 16.87 -22.32 -7.04
CA GLU A 51 16.21 -21.05 -7.38
C GLU A 51 14.69 -21.21 -7.52
N THR A 52 14.24 -22.22 -8.27
CA THR A 52 12.81 -22.54 -8.44
C THR A 52 12.12 -22.79 -7.10
N LEU A 53 12.82 -23.47 -6.19
CA LEU A 53 12.27 -23.77 -4.88
C LEU A 53 12.28 -22.56 -3.95
N ALA A 54 13.31 -21.70 -4.01
CA ALA A 54 13.33 -20.43 -3.30
C ALA A 54 12.16 -19.53 -3.73
N VAL A 55 11.88 -19.44 -5.04
CA VAL A 55 10.71 -18.73 -5.58
C VAL A 55 9.40 -19.33 -5.08
N ARG A 56 9.28 -20.67 -5.06
CA ARG A 56 8.09 -21.36 -4.51
C ARG A 56 7.88 -21.10 -3.02
N CYS A 57 8.94 -21.19 -2.21
CA CYS A 57 8.88 -20.92 -0.78
C CYS A 57 8.56 -19.45 -0.51
N GLY A 58 9.19 -18.53 -1.23
CA GLY A 58 8.91 -17.10 -1.19
C GLY A 58 7.45 -16.79 -1.54
N GLY A 59 6.94 -17.36 -2.64
CA GLY A 59 5.53 -17.23 -3.03
C GLY A 59 4.56 -17.84 -2.00
N GLY A 60 4.93 -18.94 -1.34
CA GLY A 60 4.14 -19.53 -0.25
C GLY A 60 4.07 -18.65 0.99
N ALA A 61 5.20 -18.05 1.39
CA ALA A 61 5.27 -17.12 2.52
C ALA A 61 4.53 -15.82 2.22
N LEU A 62 4.71 -15.24 1.03
CA LEU A 62 4.01 -14.03 0.63
C LEU A 62 2.50 -14.27 0.56
N ARG A 63 2.05 -15.38 -0.03
CA ARG A 63 0.62 -15.71 -0.06
C ARG A 63 0.03 -15.80 1.34
N HIS A 64 0.74 -16.41 2.29
CA HIS A 64 0.30 -16.45 3.68
C HIS A 64 0.15 -15.06 4.30
N ALA A 65 1.18 -14.21 4.13
CA ALA A 65 1.14 -12.83 4.63
C ALA A 65 0.03 -12.00 3.96
N TRP A 66 -0.10 -12.11 2.64
CA TRP A 66 -1.11 -11.41 1.84
C TRP A 66 -2.53 -11.83 2.22
N SER A 67 -2.80 -13.13 2.36
CA SER A 67 -4.11 -13.61 2.82
C SER A 67 -4.45 -13.10 4.22
N GLY A 68 -3.48 -12.99 5.11
CA GLY A 68 -3.67 -12.36 6.43
C GLY A 68 -4.01 -10.88 6.31
N TYR A 69 -3.30 -10.14 5.45
CA TYR A 69 -3.59 -8.74 5.17
C TYR A 69 -4.99 -8.54 4.56
N GLU A 70 -5.34 -9.28 3.50
CA GLU A 70 -6.68 -9.23 2.87
C GLU A 70 -7.80 -9.50 3.89
N ALA A 71 -7.60 -10.47 4.80
CA ALA A 71 -8.63 -10.86 5.76
C ALA A 71 -8.84 -9.82 6.89
N HIS A 72 -7.79 -9.09 7.29
CA HIS A 72 -7.80 -8.32 8.53
C HIS A 72 -7.56 -6.81 8.36
N ALA A 73 -7.02 -6.38 7.23
CA ALA A 73 -6.53 -5.01 7.04
C ALA A 73 -6.70 -4.49 5.60
N MET A 74 -7.51 -5.12 4.75
CA MET A 74 -7.68 -4.68 3.36
C MET A 74 -8.05 -3.20 3.27
N GLY A 75 -7.19 -2.41 2.63
CA GLY A 75 -7.37 -0.97 2.44
C GLY A 75 -6.81 -0.09 3.55
N PHE A 76 -6.34 -0.66 4.66
CA PHE A 76 -5.51 0.05 5.64
C PHE A 76 -4.07 0.12 5.16
N ASP A 77 -3.31 1.11 5.64
CA ASP A 77 -1.90 1.21 5.28
C ASP A 77 -1.08 -0.01 5.73
N GLU A 78 -1.36 -0.57 6.91
CA GLU A 78 -0.61 -1.67 7.50
C GLU A 78 -1.52 -2.67 8.24
N LEU A 79 -1.04 -3.91 8.40
CA LEU A 79 -1.59 -4.91 9.31
C LEU A 79 -0.74 -4.99 10.58
N ARG A 80 -1.36 -4.98 11.75
CA ARG A 80 -0.73 -5.41 13.01
C ARG A 80 -0.95 -6.92 13.22
N PRO A 81 0.03 -7.78 12.92
CA PRO A 81 -0.20 -9.22 12.76
C PRO A 81 -0.54 -9.93 14.07
N LEU A 82 -0.09 -9.41 15.23
CA LEU A 82 -0.40 -10.01 16.52
C LEU A 82 -1.83 -9.75 16.98
N SER A 83 -2.38 -8.57 16.66
CA SER A 83 -3.75 -8.20 17.03
C SER A 83 -4.77 -8.44 15.92
N GLY A 84 -4.33 -8.64 14.67
CA GLY A 84 -5.23 -8.77 13.52
C GLY A 84 -5.97 -7.48 13.18
N VAL A 85 -5.36 -6.31 13.44
CA VAL A 85 -6.00 -4.99 13.28
C VAL A 85 -5.25 -4.16 12.25
N GLY A 86 -5.98 -3.59 11.30
CA GLY A 86 -5.45 -2.62 10.34
C GLY A 86 -5.14 -1.27 10.98
N ALA A 87 -4.14 -0.57 10.45
CA ALA A 87 -3.76 0.77 10.91
C ALA A 87 -3.36 1.68 9.74
N ASP A 88 -3.78 2.95 9.82
CA ASP A 88 -3.41 4.00 8.86
C ASP A 88 -2.24 4.82 9.42
N THR A 89 -1.02 4.48 9.00
CA THR A 89 0.23 5.11 9.45
C THR A 89 0.89 5.96 8.37
N LEU A 90 0.36 5.93 7.14
CA LEU A 90 0.93 6.54 5.93
C LEU A 90 -0.07 7.43 5.16
N GLY A 91 -1.17 7.82 5.81
CA GLY A 91 -2.17 8.73 5.23
C GLY A 91 -3.50 8.06 4.87
N GLY A 92 -3.66 6.76 5.14
CA GLY A 92 -4.89 6.01 4.96
C GLY A 92 -5.24 5.78 3.49
N MET A 93 -4.22 5.55 2.67
CA MET A 93 -4.37 5.33 1.22
C MET A 93 -4.22 3.86 0.84
N GLY A 94 -4.06 2.97 1.82
CA GLY A 94 -3.89 1.54 1.57
C GLY A 94 -2.48 1.23 1.08
N ALA A 95 -1.46 1.75 1.77
CA ALA A 95 -0.06 1.60 1.38
C ALA A 95 0.33 0.16 1.01
N ILE A 96 0.07 -0.83 1.87
CA ILE A 96 0.37 -2.23 1.56
C ILE A 96 -0.43 -2.77 0.36
N VAL A 97 -1.63 -2.24 0.08
CA VAL A 97 -2.38 -2.64 -1.13
C VAL A 97 -1.57 -2.28 -2.38
N VAL A 98 -1.06 -1.06 -2.46
CA VAL A 98 -0.35 -0.57 -3.65
C VAL A 98 1.08 -1.12 -3.70
N ASP A 99 1.81 -1.09 -2.58
CA ASP A 99 3.21 -1.50 -2.45
C ASP A 99 3.43 -3.02 -2.70
N SER A 100 2.35 -3.81 -2.69
CA SER A 100 2.42 -5.27 -2.92
C SER A 100 2.20 -5.66 -4.39
N LEU A 101 1.66 -4.79 -5.23
CA LEU A 101 1.22 -5.13 -6.60
C LEU A 101 2.33 -5.75 -7.45
N ASP A 102 3.50 -5.13 -7.47
CA ASP A 102 4.63 -5.61 -8.27
C ASP A 102 5.18 -6.95 -7.74
N THR A 103 5.21 -7.13 -6.42
CA THR A 103 5.69 -8.34 -5.77
C THR A 103 4.73 -9.50 -6.04
N LEU A 104 3.41 -9.26 -5.95
CA LEU A 104 2.39 -10.22 -6.35
C LEU A 104 2.58 -10.61 -7.82
N TRP A 105 2.84 -9.63 -8.70
CA TRP A 105 3.07 -9.86 -10.11
C TRP A 105 4.32 -10.72 -10.37
N MET A 106 5.46 -10.36 -9.75
CA MET A 106 6.77 -11.00 -9.91
C MET A 106 6.77 -12.45 -9.40
N LEU A 107 6.06 -12.73 -8.29
CA LEU A 107 5.95 -14.10 -7.75
C LEU A 107 4.85 -14.94 -8.41
N GLY A 108 4.22 -14.44 -9.48
CA GLY A 108 3.19 -15.18 -10.22
C GLY A 108 1.86 -15.33 -9.48
N LEU A 109 1.62 -14.52 -8.44
CA LEU A 109 0.38 -14.48 -7.67
C LEU A 109 -0.68 -13.64 -8.40
N LYS A 110 -1.06 -14.09 -9.61
CA LYS A 110 -1.91 -13.30 -10.53
C LYS A 110 -3.36 -13.13 -10.07
N GLU A 111 -3.89 -14.10 -9.33
CA GLU A 111 -5.25 -14.01 -8.78
C GLU A 111 -5.32 -12.97 -7.66
N GLU A 112 -4.32 -12.99 -6.77
CA GLU A 112 -4.11 -11.98 -5.73
C GLU A 112 -3.93 -10.60 -6.37
N PHE A 113 -3.03 -10.48 -7.35
CA PHE A 113 -2.83 -9.25 -8.11
C PHE A 113 -4.13 -8.70 -8.71
N GLY A 114 -4.94 -9.56 -9.33
CA GLY A 114 -6.22 -9.16 -9.94
C GLY A 114 -7.17 -8.51 -8.92
N ARG A 115 -7.33 -9.13 -7.74
CA ARG A 115 -8.15 -8.56 -6.65
C ARG A 115 -7.59 -7.24 -6.13
N THR A 116 -6.26 -7.14 -5.99
CA THR A 116 -5.57 -5.91 -5.56
C THR A 116 -5.79 -4.78 -6.57
N ARG A 117 -5.64 -5.07 -7.87
CA ARG A 117 -5.90 -4.13 -8.98
C ARG A 117 -7.35 -3.65 -8.98
N ASP A 118 -8.30 -4.54 -8.72
CA ASP A 118 -9.73 -4.17 -8.64
C ASP A 118 -10.02 -3.26 -7.44
N TRP A 119 -9.33 -3.48 -6.32
CA TRP A 119 -9.39 -2.56 -5.18
C TRP A 119 -8.81 -1.19 -5.55
N VAL A 120 -7.67 -1.13 -6.24
CA VAL A 120 -7.08 0.15 -6.71
C VAL A 120 -8.08 0.90 -7.60
N THR A 121 -8.73 0.19 -8.51
CA THR A 121 -9.73 0.79 -9.41
C THR A 121 -10.95 1.32 -8.66
N SER A 122 -11.46 0.57 -7.68
CA SER A 122 -12.78 0.83 -7.08
C SER A 122 -12.74 1.57 -5.73
N LYS A 123 -11.60 1.60 -5.05
CA LYS A 123 -11.47 2.09 -3.66
C LYS A 123 -10.33 3.08 -3.44
N LEU A 124 -9.26 3.06 -4.25
CA LEU A 124 -8.16 4.00 -4.05
C LEU A 124 -8.61 5.44 -4.35
N THR A 125 -8.54 6.27 -3.31
CA THR A 125 -8.86 7.70 -3.36
C THR A 125 -7.79 8.50 -2.63
N PHE A 126 -7.48 9.66 -3.17
CA PHE A 126 -6.58 10.64 -2.55
C PHE A 126 -7.36 11.73 -1.79
N ASP A 127 -8.65 11.53 -1.52
CA ASP A 127 -9.44 12.43 -0.66
C ASP A 127 -9.17 12.18 0.85
N ARG A 128 -7.92 12.42 1.27
CA ARG A 128 -7.42 12.17 2.63
C ARG A 128 -6.84 13.43 3.28
N GLY A 129 -6.50 13.33 4.56
CA GLY A 129 -5.86 14.43 5.30
C GLY A 129 -4.41 14.62 4.91
N ASN A 130 -3.59 14.97 5.90
CA ASN A 130 -2.16 15.15 5.71
C ASN A 130 -1.44 13.81 5.47
N ALA A 131 -0.62 13.76 4.43
CA ALA A 131 0.28 12.65 4.12
C ALA A 131 1.70 13.17 3.87
N SER A 132 2.68 12.32 4.15
CA SER A 132 4.09 12.64 3.86
C SER A 132 4.31 12.62 2.36
N PHE A 133 4.85 13.70 1.80
CA PHE A 133 5.27 13.75 0.40
C PHE A 133 6.27 12.62 0.12
N PHE A 134 7.34 12.54 0.93
CA PHE A 134 8.37 11.52 0.83
C PHE A 134 7.81 10.10 0.74
N LYS A 135 7.09 9.67 1.77
CA LYS A 135 6.61 8.29 1.88
C LYS A 135 5.57 7.97 0.81
N THR A 136 4.74 8.96 0.45
CA THR A 136 3.71 8.75 -0.57
C THR A 136 4.34 8.52 -1.94
N SER A 137 5.42 9.24 -2.29
CA SER A 137 6.07 9.01 -3.59
C SER A 137 6.75 7.64 -3.65
N ILE A 138 7.59 7.27 -2.67
CA ILE A 138 8.34 6.00 -2.76
C ILE A 138 7.46 4.76 -2.59
N ARG A 139 6.30 4.87 -1.93
CA ARG A 139 5.39 3.73 -1.69
C ARG A 139 4.26 3.68 -2.71
N ILE A 140 3.48 4.75 -2.81
CA ILE A 140 2.24 4.74 -3.59
C ILE A 140 2.54 5.06 -5.04
N LEU A 141 3.23 6.17 -5.31
CA LEU A 141 3.58 6.53 -6.69
C LEU A 141 4.51 5.46 -7.28
N GLY A 142 5.57 5.09 -6.58
CA GLY A 142 6.49 4.01 -6.99
C GLY A 142 5.76 2.69 -7.23
N GLY A 143 4.88 2.26 -6.33
CA GLY A 143 4.11 1.02 -6.48
C GLY A 143 3.15 1.05 -7.68
N LEU A 144 2.48 2.18 -7.95
CA LEU A 144 1.63 2.34 -9.15
C LEU A 144 2.47 2.29 -10.43
N LEU A 145 3.59 3.00 -10.48
CA LEU A 145 4.49 3.01 -11.64
C LEU A 145 5.06 1.61 -11.92
N SER A 146 5.53 0.92 -10.88
CA SER A 146 6.06 -0.45 -10.97
C SER A 146 4.98 -1.43 -11.44
N ALA A 147 3.76 -1.34 -10.87
CA ALA A 147 2.63 -2.15 -11.30
C ALA A 147 2.29 -1.95 -12.79
N TYR A 148 2.36 -0.71 -13.30
CA TYR A 148 2.18 -0.43 -14.71
C TYR A 148 3.26 -1.08 -15.57
N GLN A 149 4.54 -0.88 -15.22
CA GLN A 149 5.67 -1.43 -15.99
C GLN A 149 5.62 -2.96 -16.09
N HIS A 150 5.12 -3.63 -15.05
CA HIS A 150 4.98 -5.07 -15.04
C HIS A 150 3.73 -5.59 -15.76
N SER A 151 2.59 -4.92 -15.61
CA SER A 151 1.29 -5.43 -16.08
C SER A 151 0.78 -4.82 -17.39
N GLY A 152 1.21 -3.60 -17.72
CA GLY A 152 0.68 -2.80 -18.82
C GLY A 152 -0.75 -2.27 -18.59
N ASP A 153 -1.35 -2.46 -17.42
CA ASP A 153 -2.73 -2.03 -17.13
C ASP A 153 -2.81 -0.51 -16.95
N ARG A 154 -3.68 0.15 -17.72
CA ARG A 154 -3.81 1.60 -17.77
C ARG A 154 -4.44 2.23 -16.52
N VAL A 155 -5.04 1.44 -15.63
CA VAL A 155 -5.53 1.97 -14.34
C VAL A 155 -4.40 2.59 -13.52
N PHE A 156 -3.21 2.00 -13.55
CA PHE A 156 -2.08 2.46 -12.74
C PHE A 156 -1.53 3.83 -13.17
N PRO A 157 -1.25 4.11 -14.46
CA PRO A 157 -0.82 5.44 -14.89
C PRO A 157 -1.85 6.53 -14.61
N GLU A 158 -3.15 6.23 -14.77
CA GLU A 158 -4.23 7.19 -14.46
C GLU A 158 -4.21 7.60 -12.98
N LYS A 159 -4.04 6.63 -12.08
CA LYS A 159 -3.92 6.89 -10.64
C LYS A 159 -2.60 7.56 -10.25
N ALA A 160 -1.51 7.19 -10.92
CA ALA A 160 -0.19 7.78 -10.68
C ALA A 160 -0.15 9.24 -11.11
N GLU A 161 -0.80 9.61 -12.22
CA GLU A 161 -0.91 10.99 -12.67
C GLU A 161 -1.78 11.82 -11.70
N GLU A 162 -2.94 11.31 -11.29
CA GLU A 162 -3.79 11.95 -10.27
C GLU A 162 -3.00 12.24 -8.99
N LEU A 163 -2.21 11.27 -8.52
CA LEU A 163 -1.35 11.44 -7.34
C LEU A 163 -0.21 12.43 -7.59
N GLY A 164 0.41 12.35 -8.76
CA GLY A 164 1.49 13.23 -9.18
C GLY A 164 1.10 14.70 -9.16
N ASP A 165 -0.11 15.02 -9.62
CA ASP A 165 -0.65 16.38 -9.57
C ASP A 165 -0.79 16.90 -8.14
N ILE A 166 -1.19 16.04 -7.20
CA ILE A 166 -1.29 16.39 -5.78
C ILE A 166 0.11 16.59 -5.19
N LEU A 167 1.04 15.66 -5.44
CA LEU A 167 2.41 15.73 -4.95
C LEU A 167 3.17 16.94 -5.54
N ALA A 168 2.87 17.33 -6.76
CA ALA A 168 3.45 18.50 -7.42
C ALA A 168 3.16 19.81 -6.67
N THR A 169 2.06 19.88 -5.90
CA THR A 169 1.75 21.07 -5.08
C THR A 169 2.64 21.17 -3.85
N ALA A 170 3.15 20.05 -3.32
CA ALA A 170 4.17 20.05 -2.26
C ALA A 170 5.50 20.65 -2.76
N ASN A 171 5.78 20.55 -4.06
CA ASN A 171 6.96 21.12 -4.72
C ASN A 171 6.76 22.58 -5.15
N SER A 172 6.11 23.40 -4.32
CA SER A 172 5.83 24.81 -4.61
C SER A 172 6.60 25.79 -3.72
N SER A 173 7.63 25.33 -3.00
CA SER A 173 8.43 26.24 -2.19
C SER A 173 9.28 27.18 -3.08
N PRO A 174 9.62 28.39 -2.60
CA PRO A 174 10.46 29.31 -3.35
C PRO A 174 11.86 28.76 -3.68
N GLN A 175 12.36 27.81 -2.89
CA GLN A 175 13.69 27.19 -3.06
C GLN A 175 13.65 25.98 -4.00
N GLY A 176 12.48 25.58 -4.51
CA GLY A 176 12.35 24.36 -5.33
C GLY A 176 12.46 23.05 -4.54
N ILE A 177 12.49 23.12 -3.19
CA ILE A 177 12.49 21.95 -2.30
C ILE A 177 11.06 21.61 -1.89
N SER A 178 10.68 20.33 -1.90
CA SER A 178 9.35 19.90 -1.45
C SER A 178 9.08 20.27 0.00
N TYR A 179 7.85 20.69 0.30
CA TYR A 179 7.31 20.57 1.64
C TYR A 179 7.20 19.10 2.04
N ARG A 180 7.39 18.80 3.33
CA ARG A 180 7.40 17.44 3.87
C ARG A 180 6.04 16.77 3.81
N THR A 181 4.99 17.57 3.93
CA THR A 181 3.61 17.11 4.07
C THR A 181 2.71 17.84 3.09
N VAL A 182 1.82 17.09 2.47
CA VAL A 182 0.74 17.61 1.62
C VAL A 182 -0.59 17.14 2.20
N ASN A 183 -1.59 18.02 2.20
CA ASN A 183 -2.95 17.62 2.48
C ASN A 183 -3.60 17.11 1.19
N MET A 184 -3.92 15.82 1.15
CA MET A 184 -4.34 15.16 -0.09
C MET A 184 -5.69 15.68 -0.60
N ARG A 185 -6.60 16.01 0.33
CA ARG A 185 -7.93 16.58 0.05
C ARG A 185 -7.85 18.01 -0.46
N SER A 186 -7.19 18.91 0.28
CA SER A 186 -7.10 20.31 -0.14
C SER A 186 -6.10 20.53 -1.27
N ARG A 187 -5.22 19.55 -1.52
CA ARG A 187 -4.14 19.58 -2.50
C ARG A 187 -3.16 20.73 -2.23
N LEU A 188 -2.98 21.08 -0.97
CA LEU A 188 -2.08 22.15 -0.55
C LEU A 188 -0.97 21.61 0.35
N PRO A 189 0.22 22.23 0.33
CA PRO A 189 1.24 21.99 1.34
C PRO A 189 0.68 22.18 2.76
N SER A 190 1.07 21.29 3.67
CA SER A 190 0.79 21.43 5.09
C SER A 190 2.05 21.92 5.79
N VAL A 191 2.24 23.23 5.83
CA VAL A 191 3.42 23.88 6.41
C VAL A 191 3.28 23.96 7.93
N GLY A 192 4.18 23.29 8.65
CA GLY A 192 4.27 23.37 10.11
C GLY A 192 5.13 24.56 10.57
N LYS A 193 5.05 24.94 11.86
CA LYS A 193 5.90 26.01 12.41
C LYS A 193 7.39 25.65 12.48
N ASP A 194 7.73 24.36 12.43
CA ASP A 194 9.08 23.81 12.58
C ASP A 194 9.43 22.82 11.44
N GLU A 195 9.33 23.28 10.20
CA GLU A 195 9.65 22.45 9.04
C GLU A 195 11.16 22.45 8.77
N TYR A 196 11.89 21.56 9.45
CA TYR A 196 13.27 21.24 9.10
C TYR A 196 13.31 20.22 7.97
N GLY A 197 14.15 20.44 6.98
CA GLY A 197 14.34 19.50 5.87
C GLY A 197 15.17 18.29 6.29
N ILE A 198 14.70 17.07 5.99
CA ILE A 198 15.50 15.84 6.06
C ILE A 198 15.98 15.52 4.64
N LEU A 199 17.30 15.41 4.44
CA LEU A 199 17.90 15.19 3.12
C LEU A 199 17.27 14.03 2.33
N ALA A 200 17.00 12.91 3.00
CA ALA A 200 16.37 11.75 2.37
C ALA A 200 14.94 12.04 1.87
N GLU A 201 14.20 12.94 2.53
CA GLU A 201 12.79 13.18 2.23
C GLU A 201 12.56 13.95 0.93
N PHE A 202 13.48 14.84 0.56
CA PHE A 202 13.46 15.53 -0.73
C PHE A 202 14.48 14.94 -1.73
N GLY A 203 15.49 14.20 -1.27
CA GLY A 203 16.55 13.61 -2.10
C GLY A 203 16.32 12.15 -2.54
N SER A 204 15.18 11.53 -2.22
CA SER A 204 14.85 10.16 -2.66
C SER A 204 13.45 10.06 -3.25
N GLN A 205 13.15 10.94 -4.20
CA GLN A 205 11.85 11.06 -4.90
C GLN A 205 12.03 11.20 -6.42
N GLN A 206 13.28 11.35 -6.85
CA GLN A 206 13.66 11.75 -8.18
C GLN A 206 13.28 10.68 -9.21
N LEU A 207 13.51 9.40 -8.88
CA LEU A 207 13.21 8.29 -9.78
C LEU A 207 11.73 8.20 -10.09
N GLU A 208 10.88 8.34 -9.08
CA GLU A 208 9.42 8.23 -9.23
C GLU A 208 8.88 9.41 -10.04
N LEU A 209 9.34 10.63 -9.76
CA LEU A 209 8.91 11.83 -10.48
C LEU A 209 9.40 11.88 -11.92
N ILE A 210 10.64 11.46 -12.20
CA ILE A 210 11.18 11.37 -13.57
C ILE A 210 10.42 10.28 -14.33
N THR A 211 10.21 9.10 -13.73
CA THR A 211 9.44 8.02 -14.36
C THR A 211 8.00 8.43 -14.65
N LEU A 212 7.37 9.18 -13.74
CA LEU A 212 6.04 9.74 -13.97
C LEU A 212 6.05 10.72 -15.16
N SER A 213 7.08 11.56 -15.26
CA SER A 213 7.28 12.49 -16.38
C SER A 213 7.36 11.75 -17.72
N ASP A 214 8.19 10.72 -17.80
CA ASP A 214 8.35 9.89 -19.01
C ASP A 214 7.04 9.19 -19.37
N MET A 215 6.33 8.66 -18.38
CA MET A 215 5.09 7.90 -18.58
C MET A 215 3.91 8.79 -19.03
N THR A 216 3.83 10.03 -18.56
CA THR A 216 2.74 10.97 -18.86
C THR A 216 3.07 11.94 -20.00
N GLY A 217 4.36 12.08 -20.35
CA GLY A 217 4.85 13.10 -21.27
C GLY A 217 4.84 14.52 -20.69
N ARG A 218 4.66 14.66 -19.36
CA ARG A 218 4.53 15.93 -18.64
C ARG A 218 5.87 16.31 -17.98
N PRO A 219 6.67 17.23 -18.58
CA PRO A 219 8.04 17.51 -18.14
C PRO A 219 8.12 18.16 -16.75
N GLU A 220 7.03 18.71 -16.24
CA GLU A 220 7.01 19.39 -14.94
C GLU A 220 7.33 18.46 -13.76
N PHE A 221 7.05 17.16 -13.88
CA PHE A 221 7.39 16.21 -12.82
C PHE A 221 8.91 15.99 -12.72
N ALA A 222 9.58 15.76 -13.86
CA ALA A 222 11.03 15.65 -13.92
C ALA A 222 11.71 16.98 -13.52
N ALA A 223 11.21 18.12 -13.99
CA ALA A 223 11.75 19.43 -13.63
C ALA A 223 11.74 19.68 -12.11
N LYS A 224 10.71 19.21 -11.39
CA LYS A 224 10.64 19.29 -9.92
C LYS A 224 11.70 18.40 -9.25
N ALA A 225 11.93 17.19 -9.76
CA ALA A 225 12.98 16.31 -9.26
C ALA A 225 14.38 16.93 -9.45
N GLU A 226 14.63 17.48 -10.63
CA GLU A 226 15.90 18.12 -10.99
C GLU A 226 16.17 19.39 -10.17
N ALA A 227 15.14 20.19 -9.89
CA ALA A 227 15.28 21.39 -9.08
C ALA A 227 15.92 21.09 -7.71
N VAL A 228 15.52 19.99 -7.06
CA VAL A 228 16.10 19.56 -5.78
C VAL A 228 17.57 19.15 -5.95
N ILE A 229 17.91 18.42 -7.02
CA ILE A 229 19.30 18.01 -7.30
C ILE A 229 20.18 19.26 -7.49
N GLN A 230 19.71 20.24 -8.26
CA GLN A 230 20.46 21.48 -8.52
C GLN A 230 20.67 22.29 -7.25
N GLU A 231 19.63 22.43 -6.42
CA GLU A 231 19.72 23.16 -5.16
C GLU A 231 20.73 22.51 -4.19
N LEU A 232 20.76 21.17 -4.14
CA LEU A 232 21.72 20.43 -3.33
C LEU A 232 23.15 20.53 -3.88
N HIS A 233 23.31 20.46 -5.21
CA HIS A 233 24.62 20.57 -5.85
C HIS A 233 25.25 21.95 -5.64
N GLN A 234 24.46 23.03 -5.66
CA GLN A 234 24.96 24.39 -5.46
C GLN A 234 25.41 24.69 -4.02
N ARG A 235 24.95 23.90 -3.04
CA ARG A 235 25.19 24.13 -1.62
C ARG A 235 26.22 23.19 -0.97
N GLY A 236 26.67 22.16 -1.70
CA GLY A 236 27.69 21.20 -1.25
C GLY A 236 29.07 21.51 -1.81
#